data_AF-A0AAE5XPC1-F1
#
_entry.id   AF-A0AAE5XPC1-F1
#
_cell.length_a   1.000
_cell.length_b   1.000
_cell.length_c   1.000
_cell.angle_alpha   90.00
_cell.angle_beta   90.00
_cell.angle_gamma   90.00
#
_symmetry.space_group_name_H-M   'P 1'
#
loop_
_entity.id
_entity.type
_entity.pdbx_description
1 polymer ?
#
loop_
_entity_poly.entity_id
_entity_poly.type
_entity_poly.pdbx_seq_one_letter_code
_entity_poly.pdbx_strand_id
1 'polypeptide(L)'
;MADADFTVRDIHSREFKRVLPVIVALERIERPTVVGLASSTGLTERELESRFKQLQSNYQVVIERSRNDGCLTVKNWGIIVRHQSSSQEV
;
A
#
# COMPACT_ATOMS: atom_id res chain seq x y z
N MET A 1 34.54 0.63 -0.96
CA MET A 1 33.20 1.23 -0.74
C MET A 1 32.35 0.75 -1.89
N ALA A 2 31.47 -0.21 -1.65
CA ALA A 2 30.57 -0.72 -2.67
C ALA A 2 29.35 0.19 -2.68
N ASP A 3 29.20 0.96 -3.75
CA ASP A 3 27.94 1.60 -4.14
C ASP A 3 26.84 0.57 -4.01
N ALA A 4 25.93 0.80 -3.07
CA ALA A 4 24.64 0.14 -3.05
C ALA A 4 23.86 0.69 -4.24
N ASP A 5 24.17 0.13 -5.42
CA ASP A 5 23.37 0.22 -6.62
C ASP A 5 21.99 -0.29 -6.22
N PHE A 6 21.13 0.66 -5.85
CA PHE A 6 19.75 0.45 -5.50
C PHE A 6 19.11 -0.05 -6.79
N THR A 7 19.22 -1.35 -7.00
CA THR A 7 18.66 -2.04 -8.15
C THR A 7 17.17 -1.76 -8.05
N VAL A 8 16.70 -0.80 -8.84
CA VAL A 8 15.28 -0.56 -9.08
C VAL A 8 14.84 -1.85 -9.74
N ARG A 9 14.46 -2.84 -8.92
CA ARG A 9 13.87 -4.09 -9.37
C ARG A 9 12.74 -3.67 -10.28
N ASP A 10 12.85 -4.05 -11.54
CA ASP A 10 11.93 -3.70 -12.62
C ASP A 10 10.49 -3.88 -12.13
N ILE A 11 9.85 -2.77 -11.76
CA ILE A 11 8.47 -2.81 -11.27
C ILE A 11 7.62 -3.09 -12.50
N HIS A 12 7.26 -4.35 -12.69
CA HIS A 12 6.42 -4.71 -13.82
C HIS A 12 5.07 -3.99 -13.71
N SER A 13 4.77 -3.16 -14.70
CA SER A 13 3.56 -2.31 -14.74
C SER A 13 2.25 -3.10 -14.54
N ARG A 14 2.22 -4.38 -14.93
CA ARG A 14 1.08 -5.27 -14.73
C ARG A 14 0.87 -5.66 -13.27
N GLU A 15 1.95 -5.82 -12.50
CA GLU A 15 1.88 -6.11 -11.07
C GLU A 15 1.45 -4.88 -10.28
N PHE A 16 1.93 -3.70 -10.67
CA PHE A 16 1.48 -2.44 -10.06
C PHE A 16 -0.03 -2.23 -10.22
N LYS A 17 -0.58 -2.50 -11.41
CA LYS A 17 -2.03 -2.43 -11.66
C LYS A 17 -2.86 -3.30 -10.72
N ARG A 18 -2.30 -4.39 -10.19
CA ARG A 18 -3.01 -5.30 -9.27
C ARG A 18 -3.05 -4.78 -7.83
N VAL A 19 -2.05 -3.99 -7.42
CA VAL A 19 -1.98 -3.43 -6.06
C VAL A 19 -2.54 -2.00 -5.99
N LEU A 20 -2.65 -1.31 -7.12
CA LEU A 20 -3.17 0.06 -7.20
C LEU A 20 -4.57 0.23 -6.56
N PRO A 21 -5.57 -0.66 -6.76
CA PRO A 21 -6.86 -0.50 -6.11
C PRO A 21 -6.77 -0.53 -4.58
N VAL A 22 -5.84 -1.33 -4.04
CA VAL A 22 -5.61 -1.46 -2.60
C VAL A 22 -4.96 -0.20 -2.04
N ILE A 23 -3.97 0.35 -2.74
CA ILE A 23 -3.33 1.63 -2.38
C ILE A 23 -4.37 2.76 -2.33
N VAL A 24 -5.17 2.90 -3.39
CA VAL A 24 -6.20 3.94 -3.47
C VAL A 24 -7.23 3.78 -2.35
N ALA A 25 -7.66 2.55 -2.04
CA ALA A 25 -8.61 2.31 -0.95
C ALA A 25 -8.00 2.62 0.43
N LEU A 26 -6.73 2.29 0.66
CA LEU A 26 -6.00 2.63 1.89
C LEU A 26 -5.86 4.14 2.11
N GLU A 27 -5.78 4.93 1.04
CA GLU A 27 -5.71 6.40 1.15
C GLU A 27 -7.08 7.06 1.34
N ARG A 28 -8.14 6.49 0.76
CA ARG A 28 -9.48 7.09 0.77
C ARG A 28 -10.29 6.77 2.02
N ILE A 29 -10.05 5.61 2.64
CA ILE A 29 -10.80 5.19 3.81
C ILE A 29 -10.08 5.70 5.06
N GLU A 30 -10.76 6.54 5.84
CA GLU A 30 -10.21 7.15 7.06
C GLU A 30 -9.77 6.10 8.12
N ARG A 31 -10.53 5.02 8.25
CA ARG A 31 -10.24 3.88 9.12
C ARG A 31 -10.33 2.57 8.34
N PRO A 32 -9.31 2.23 7.52
CA PRO A 32 -9.39 1.07 6.66
C PRO A 32 -9.32 -0.20 7.50
N THR A 33 -10.25 -1.12 7.31
CA THR A 33 -10.20 -2.48 7.86
C THR A 33 -10.08 -3.46 6.70
N VAL A 34 -9.67 -4.71 6.97
CA VAL A 34 -9.61 -5.75 5.92
C VAL A 34 -10.97 -5.92 5.24
N VAL A 35 -12.06 -5.93 6.02
CA VAL A 35 -13.44 -6.05 5.52
C VAL A 35 -13.86 -4.81 4.71
N GLY A 36 -13.49 -3.62 5.17
CA GLY A 36 -13.77 -2.37 4.46
C GLY A 36 -13.04 -2.29 3.12
N LEU A 37 -11.77 -2.72 3.07
CA LEU A 37 -11.01 -2.82 1.83
C LEU A 37 -11.57 -3.87 0.90
N ALA A 38 -12.00 -5.03 1.41
CA ALA A 38 -12.62 -6.08 0.60
C ALA A 38 -13.87 -5.57 -0.10
N SER A 39 -14.72 -4.87 0.66
CA SER A 39 -15.95 -4.24 0.16
C SER A 39 -15.65 -3.15 -0.88
N SER A 40 -14.63 -2.32 -0.66
CA SER A 40 -14.28 -1.23 -1.57
C SER A 40 -13.55 -1.67 -2.84
N THR A 41 -12.77 -2.76 -2.78
CA THR A 41 -11.92 -3.21 -3.89
C THR A 41 -12.52 -4.39 -4.66
N GLY A 42 -13.55 -5.05 -4.11
CA GLY A 42 -14.13 -6.28 -4.65
C GLY A 42 -13.22 -7.52 -4.48
N LEU A 43 -12.11 -7.38 -3.74
CA LEU A 43 -11.17 -8.47 -3.48
C LEU A 43 -11.58 -9.26 -2.23
N THR A 44 -11.27 -10.55 -2.22
CA THR A 44 -11.39 -11.36 -1.00
C THR A 44 -10.30 -11.01 0.00
N GLU A 45 -10.51 -11.34 1.28
CA GLU A 45 -9.49 -11.13 2.32
C GLU A 45 -8.16 -11.84 2.00
N ARG A 46 -8.24 -13.03 1.41
CA ARG A 46 -7.04 -13.79 0.99
C ARG A 46 -6.27 -13.07 -0.12
N GLU A 47 -6.99 -12.46 -1.07
CA GLU A 47 -6.36 -11.68 -2.13
C GLU A 47 -5.75 -10.41 -1.58
N LEU A 48 -6.42 -9.70 -0.67
CA LEU A 48 -5.86 -8.55 0.03
C LEU A 48 -4.55 -8.89 0.74
N GLU A 49 -4.50 -10.01 1.45
CA GLU A 49 -3.27 -10.45 2.12
C GLU A 49 -2.14 -10.78 1.15
N SER A 50 -2.49 -11.33 -0.01
CA SER A 50 -1.54 -11.49 -1.11
C SER A 50 -1.05 -10.15 -1.65
N ARG A 51 -1.94 -9.15 -1.80
CA ARG A 51 -1.57 -7.80 -2.25
C ARG A 51 -0.74 -7.05 -1.21
N PHE A 52 -1.01 -7.20 0.08
CA PHE A 52 -0.18 -6.60 1.14
C PHE A 52 1.24 -7.17 1.15
N LYS A 53 1.39 -8.49 0.98
CA LYS A 53 2.71 -9.11 0.81
C LYS A 53 3.44 -8.59 -0.43
N GLN A 54 2.74 -8.42 -1.55
CA GLN A 54 3.32 -7.83 -2.76
C GLN A 54 3.74 -6.37 -2.55
N LEU A 55 2.91 -5.57 -1.88
CA LEU A 55 3.21 -4.20 -1.49
C LEU A 55 4.48 -4.13 -0.62
N GLN A 56 4.62 -5.03 0.34
CA GLN A 56 5.81 -5.11 1.18
C GLN A 56 7.06 -5.58 0.41
N SER A 57 6.96 -6.68 -0.34
CA SER A 57 8.12 -7.28 -1.00
C SER A 57 8.61 -6.52 -2.23
N ASN A 58 7.70 -5.96 -3.03
CA ASN A 58 8.04 -5.34 -4.31
C ASN A 58 8.16 -3.81 -4.19
N TYR A 59 7.43 -3.21 -3.25
CA TYR A 59 7.35 -1.75 -3.13
C TYR A 59 7.83 -1.22 -1.77
N GLN A 60 8.23 -2.11 -0.86
CA GLN A 60 8.68 -1.75 0.50
C GLN A 60 7.61 -0.99 1.32
N VAL A 61 6.33 -1.14 0.95
CA VAL A 61 5.21 -0.53 1.67
C VAL A 61 4.93 -1.37 2.92
N VAL A 62 4.90 -0.72 4.08
CA VAL A 62 4.64 -1.37 5.37
C VAL A 62 3.24 -1.00 5.83
N ILE A 63 2.37 -2.02 5.89
CA ILE A 63 1.00 -1.90 6.38
C ILE A 63 0.92 -2.65 7.71
N GLU A 64 0.53 -1.95 8.76
CA GLU A 64 0.33 -2.55 10.09
C GLU A 64 -1.15 -2.67 10.39
N ARG A 65 -1.51 -3.76 11.07
CA ARG A 65 -2.84 -3.96 11.61
C ARG A 65 -2.84 -3.70 13.11
N SER A 66 -3.65 -2.75 13.54
CA SER A 66 -3.92 -2.48 14.94
C SER A 66 -4.56 -3.70 15.60
N ARG A 67 -4.04 -4.09 16.77
CA ARG A 67 -4.55 -5.22 17.54
C ARG A 67 -5.89 -4.94 18.23
N ASN A 68 -6.21 -3.67 18.46
CA ASN A 68 -7.38 -3.27 19.26
C ASN A 68 -8.66 -3.21 18.42
N ASP A 69 -8.58 -2.66 17.21
CA ASP A 69 -9.74 -2.36 16.36
C ASP A 69 -9.61 -2.95 14.95
N GLY A 70 -8.52 -3.65 14.64
CA GLY A 70 -8.29 -4.27 13.34
C GLY A 70 -8.06 -3.26 12.22
N CYS A 71 -7.91 -1.97 12.53
CA CYS A 71 -7.61 -0.94 11.54
C CYS A 71 -6.22 -1.16 10.94
N LEU A 72 -6.11 -0.89 9.65
CA LEU A 72 -4.90 -0.94 8.87
C LEU A 72 -4.32 0.48 8.81
N THR A 73 -3.00 0.59 8.93
CA THR A 73 -2.30 1.86 8.82
C THR A 73 -1.04 1.64 8.02
N VAL A 74 -0.83 2.49 7.00
CA VAL A 74 0.41 2.47 6.24
C VAL A 74 1.48 3.24 7.02
N LYS A 75 2.47 2.53 7.56
CA LYS A 75 3.58 3.11 8.32
C LYS A 75 4.69 3.65 7.43
N ASN A 76 4.91 3.00 6.30
CA ASN A 76 5.91 3.39 5.33
C ASN A 76 5.37 3.13 3.92
N TRP A 77 5.52 4.10 3.03
CA TRP A 77 5.10 3.98 1.63
C TRP A 77 6.20 3.43 0.72
N GLY A 78 7.39 3.18 1.26
CA GLY A 78 8.51 2.62 0.53
C GLY A 78 8.86 3.48 -0.68
N ILE A 79 8.83 2.86 -1.86
CA ILE A 79 9.15 3.55 -3.13
C ILE A 79 7.94 4.26 -3.77
N ILE A 80 6.75 4.15 -3.17
CA ILE A 80 5.56 4.84 -3.66
C ILE A 80 5.60 6.28 -3.18
N VAL A 81 5.85 7.19 -4.12
CA VAL A 81 5.79 8.64 -3.85
C VAL A 81 4.33 9.04 -3.68
N ARG A 82 3.96 9.42 -2.46
CA ARG A 82 2.68 10.09 -2.24
C ARG A 82 2.79 11.51 -2.75
N HIS A 83 1.78 11.94 -3.49
CA HIS A 83 1.53 13.36 -3.60
C HIS A 83 1.14 13.82 -2.19
N GLN A 84 2.05 14.52 -1.50
CA GLN A 84 1.63 15.27 -0.34
C GLN A 84 0.60 16.25 -0.88
N SER A 85 -0.65 16.13 -0.47
CA SER A 85 -1.61 17.20 -0.58
C SER A 85 -0.99 18.35 0.20
N SER A 86 -0.20 19.17 -0.50
CA SER A 86 0.24 20.44 0.01
C SER A 86 -1.05 21.22 0.16
N SER A 87 -1.61 21.21 1.37
CA SER A 87 -2.36 22.36 1.86
C SER A 87 -1.37 23.53 1.91
N GLN A 88 -0.98 24.03 0.75
CA GLN A 88 -0.66 25.44 0.61
C GLN A 88 -2.01 26.11 0.48
N GLU A 89 -2.53 26.48 1.63
CA GLU A 89 -3.47 27.57 1.75
C GLU A 89 -2.89 28.79 1.02
N VAL A 90 -3.78 29.48 0.31
CA VAL A 90 -3.57 30.70 -0.48
C VAL A 90 -2.83 31.81 0.25
#